data_AF-A0A832YA69-F1
#
_entry.id   AF-A0A832YA69-F1
#
_cell.length_a   1.000
_cell.length_b   1.000
_cell.length_c   1.000
_cell.angle_alpha   90.00
_cell.angle_beta   90.00
_cell.angle_gamma   90.00
#
_symmetry.space_group_name_H-M   'P 1'
#
loop_
_entity.id
_entity.type
_entity.pdbx_description
1 polymer ?
#
loop_
_entity_poly.entity_id
_entity_poly.type
_entity_poly.pdbx_seq_one_letter_code
_entity_poly.pdbx_strand_id
1 'polypeptide(L)'
;MSFQDGVGAKNIGMMWMSLAVLAMFVLPILGATATVPTIPEDVEDEWWATTNMDKNGDKIHDAIPIAIKSTQYDWVDDEGRISVIVDFDHLPTEADERLLENRVDFRVQFRYHIIDSIAGSVEVSQIGNLANLPGVVLLEIDGILTIQMADVNEIHGITNVWDETGYTGAGSVVAIIDTGIDASHEGLNDLDDNNETNDPKVIGFYDVINRPDDTNGTDVEAYDDQGHGSHCAGITAGTGAPTYEYIGV
;
A
#
# COMPACT_ATOMS: atom_id res chain seq x y z
N MET A 1 58.31 48.56 64.53
CA MET A 1 57.28 49.26 65.32
C MET A 1 55.99 49.21 64.52
N SER A 2 54.91 48.65 65.09
CA SER A 2 53.51 48.63 64.61
C SER A 2 53.14 48.27 63.14
N PHE A 3 52.09 47.45 63.04
CA PHE A 3 50.98 47.39 62.05
C PHE A 3 50.78 48.61 61.12
N GLN A 4 50.18 48.55 59.92
CA GLN A 4 49.39 47.51 59.18
C GLN A 4 49.46 47.85 57.64
N ASP A 5 48.84 47.25 56.62
CA ASP A 5 47.79 46.21 56.42
C ASP A 5 47.86 45.65 54.96
N GLY A 6 46.87 44.86 54.50
CA GLY A 6 46.23 45.15 53.21
C GLY A 6 46.19 44.10 52.08
N VAL A 7 45.87 42.82 52.33
CA VAL A 7 45.65 41.81 51.25
C VAL A 7 44.22 41.28 51.23
N GLY A 8 43.55 41.38 50.06
CA GLY A 8 42.43 40.51 49.67
C GLY A 8 41.05 41.20 49.52
N ALA A 9 40.65 41.52 48.28
CA ALA A 9 39.27 41.94 47.97
C ALA A 9 38.85 41.82 46.47
N LYS A 10 39.44 40.93 45.66
CA LYS A 10 39.14 40.87 44.19
C LYS A 10 38.74 39.52 43.59
N ASN A 11 39.17 38.37 44.12
CA ASN A 11 38.91 37.07 43.46
C ASN A 11 37.68 36.32 44.02
N ILE A 12 37.11 36.76 45.15
CA ILE A 12 36.02 36.06 45.84
C ILE A 12 34.71 36.13 45.03
N GLY A 13 34.31 37.31 44.55
CA GLY A 13 33.03 37.49 43.84
C GLY A 13 32.92 36.66 42.56
N MET A 14 34.02 36.52 41.81
CA MET A 14 34.04 35.73 40.57
C MET A 14 33.87 34.23 40.84
N MET A 15 34.47 33.71 41.93
CA MET A 15 34.35 32.31 42.33
C MET A 15 32.91 31.94 42.76
N TRP A 16 32.23 32.80 43.51
CA TRP A 16 30.81 32.60 43.87
C TRP A 16 29.90 32.65 42.64
N MET A 17 30.18 33.52 41.68
CA MET A 17 29.38 33.62 40.45
C MET A 17 29.54 32.39 39.55
N SER A 18 30.76 31.83 39.45
CA SER A 18 30.99 30.53 38.78
C SER A 18 30.27 29.37 39.49
N LEU A 19 30.27 29.34 40.82
CA LEU A 19 29.55 28.33 41.62
C LEU A 19 28.03 28.41 41.43
N ALA A 20 27.46 29.62 41.37
CA ALA A 20 26.04 29.83 41.12
C ALA A 20 25.63 29.36 39.70
N VAL A 21 26.42 29.67 38.68
CA VAL A 21 26.18 29.21 37.31
C VAL A 21 26.31 27.68 37.21
N LEU A 22 27.32 27.08 37.84
CA LEU A 22 27.48 25.62 37.85
C LEU A 22 26.30 24.92 38.53
N ALA A 23 25.82 25.43 39.67
CA ALA A 23 24.63 24.90 40.35
C ALA A 23 23.38 24.99 39.45
N MET A 24 23.22 26.08 38.69
CA MET A 24 22.08 26.29 37.79
C MET A 24 22.05 25.28 36.62
N PHE A 25 23.21 24.78 36.18
CA PHE A 25 23.30 23.72 35.15
C PHE A 25 23.17 22.29 35.70
N VAL A 26 23.46 22.04 36.98
CA VAL A 26 23.42 20.70 37.59
C VAL A 26 22.06 20.34 38.19
N LEU A 27 21.25 21.35 38.55
CA LEU A 27 19.96 21.14 39.24
C LEU A 27 18.80 20.44 38.48
N PRO A 28 18.75 20.30 37.13
CA PRO A 28 17.64 19.56 36.49
C PRO A 28 17.83 18.03 36.44
N ILE A 29 18.94 17.49 36.98
CA ILE A 29 19.30 16.06 36.79
C ILE A 29 18.65 15.12 37.82
N LEU A 30 18.20 15.62 38.98
CA LEU A 30 17.43 14.82 39.96
C LEU A 30 15.91 15.01 39.75
N GLY A 31 15.34 14.33 38.74
CA GLY A 31 13.90 14.52 38.46
C GLY A 31 13.18 13.53 37.52
N ALA A 32 13.81 12.46 37.02
CA ALA A 32 13.17 11.61 36.00
C ALA A 32 13.58 10.11 36.02
N THR A 33 13.66 9.47 37.19
CA THR A 33 13.59 8.00 37.27
C THR A 33 12.14 7.54 37.45
N ALA A 34 11.26 7.99 36.55
CA ALA A 34 10.01 7.30 36.34
C ALA A 34 10.35 5.95 35.70
N THR A 35 9.98 4.84 36.35
CA THR A 35 9.82 3.60 35.62
C THR A 35 8.77 3.86 34.57
N VAL A 36 9.16 3.90 33.29
CA VAL A 36 8.20 3.80 32.19
C VAL A 36 7.35 2.57 32.52
N PRO A 37 6.03 2.69 32.72
CA PRO A 37 5.21 1.52 32.88
C PRO A 37 5.43 0.72 31.61
N THR A 38 5.75 -0.57 31.73
CA THR A 38 5.60 -1.46 30.59
C THR A 38 4.14 -1.33 30.18
N ILE A 39 3.91 -0.64 29.06
CA ILE A 39 2.74 -0.90 28.24
C ILE A 39 2.73 -2.44 28.14
N PRO A 40 1.61 -3.12 28.42
CA PRO A 40 1.49 -4.51 28.04
C PRO A 40 2.01 -4.64 26.60
N GLU A 41 2.68 -5.73 26.25
CA GLU A 41 2.73 -6.07 24.83
C GLU A 41 1.25 -6.06 24.39
N ASP A 42 0.92 -5.20 23.43
CA ASP A 42 -0.40 -5.23 22.83
C ASP A 42 -0.52 -6.65 22.28
N VAL A 43 -1.37 -7.44 22.93
CA VAL A 43 -1.86 -8.67 22.34
C VAL A 43 -2.65 -8.16 21.15
N GLU A 44 -2.03 -8.17 19.97
CA GLU A 44 -2.71 -7.90 18.73
C GLU A 44 -3.86 -8.91 18.67
N ASP A 45 -5.08 -8.43 18.96
CA ASP A 45 -6.27 -9.26 18.99
C ASP A 45 -6.42 -9.86 17.59
N GLU A 46 -6.06 -11.14 17.47
CA GLU A 46 -6.02 -11.92 16.24
C GLU A 46 -7.21 -11.55 15.35
N TRP A 47 -6.99 -10.79 14.28
CA TRP A 47 -8.09 -10.09 13.61
C TRP A 47 -9.10 -11.08 12.99
N TRP A 48 -8.59 -12.23 12.54
CA TRP A 48 -9.36 -13.39 12.06
C TRP A 48 -10.25 -14.01 13.15
N ALA A 49 -9.92 -13.87 14.43
CA ALA A 49 -10.72 -14.42 15.54
C ALA A 49 -11.97 -13.59 15.88
N THR A 50 -12.10 -12.38 15.32
CA THR A 50 -13.26 -11.48 15.57
C THR A 50 -13.85 -10.83 14.30
N THR A 51 -13.36 -11.19 13.12
CA THR A 51 -13.83 -10.65 11.83
C THR A 51 -15.33 -10.86 11.61
N ASN A 52 -15.98 -9.93 10.93
CA ASN A 52 -17.39 -10.06 10.54
C ASN A 52 -17.59 -10.94 9.30
N MET A 53 -16.50 -11.40 8.68
CA MET A 53 -16.50 -12.23 7.46
C MET A 53 -16.73 -13.71 7.76
N ASP A 54 -16.22 -14.22 8.88
CA ASP A 54 -16.56 -15.51 9.47
C ASP A 54 -17.37 -15.29 10.76
N LYS A 55 -18.69 -15.45 10.69
CA LYS A 55 -19.58 -15.34 11.87
C LYS A 55 -19.77 -16.66 12.60
N ASN A 56 -19.19 -17.75 12.09
CA ASN A 56 -19.50 -19.11 12.50
C ASN A 56 -18.31 -19.81 13.19
N GLY A 57 -17.07 -19.37 12.91
CA GLY A 57 -15.83 -19.81 13.52
C GLY A 57 -15.17 -20.99 12.82
N ASP A 58 -15.46 -21.25 11.54
CA ASP A 58 -14.87 -22.35 10.75
C ASP A 58 -13.70 -21.93 9.85
N LYS A 59 -13.27 -20.66 9.93
CA LYS A 59 -12.22 -20.03 9.09
C LYS A 59 -12.58 -19.92 7.61
N ILE A 60 -13.86 -20.05 7.24
CA ILE A 60 -14.32 -19.87 5.88
C ILE A 60 -15.21 -18.62 5.86
N HIS A 61 -14.85 -17.61 5.06
CA HIS A 61 -15.67 -16.42 4.88
C HIS A 61 -17.09 -16.86 4.43
N ASP A 62 -18.13 -16.45 5.18
CA ASP A 62 -19.56 -16.79 4.96
C ASP A 62 -20.03 -16.58 3.51
N ALA A 63 -19.34 -15.74 2.74
CA ALA A 63 -19.56 -15.49 1.32
C ALA A 63 -19.21 -16.68 0.41
N ILE A 64 -18.18 -17.48 0.72
CA ILE A 64 -17.73 -18.60 -0.12
C ILE A 64 -18.85 -19.63 -0.31
N PRO A 65 -19.55 -20.12 0.74
CA PRO A 65 -20.71 -20.99 0.58
C PRO A 65 -21.91 -20.34 -0.15
N ILE A 66 -21.94 -19.02 -0.32
CA ILE A 66 -22.98 -18.31 -1.08
C ILE A 66 -22.57 -18.19 -2.55
N ALA A 67 -21.32 -17.83 -2.83
CA ALA A 67 -20.72 -17.77 -4.17
C ALA A 67 -20.89 -19.10 -4.93
N ILE A 68 -20.52 -20.22 -4.30
CA ILE A 68 -20.66 -21.60 -4.83
C ILE A 68 -22.11 -21.97 -5.18
N LYS A 69 -23.11 -21.30 -4.60
CA LYS A 69 -24.55 -21.51 -4.88
C LYS A 69 -25.17 -20.42 -5.74
N SER A 70 -24.40 -19.42 -6.14
CA SER A 70 -24.87 -18.29 -6.94
C SER A 70 -24.87 -18.64 -8.42
N THR A 71 -25.78 -18.02 -9.18
CA THR A 71 -25.80 -18.06 -10.65
C THR A 71 -25.63 -16.66 -11.24
N GLN A 72 -25.02 -15.75 -10.48
CA GLN A 72 -24.78 -14.36 -10.89
C GLN A 72 -23.44 -14.20 -11.64
N TYR A 73 -22.45 -15.00 -11.26
CA TYR A 73 -21.12 -15.08 -11.88
C TYR A 73 -20.66 -16.55 -11.81
N ASP A 74 -19.73 -16.93 -12.67
CA ASP A 74 -19.16 -18.27 -12.73
C ASP A 74 -18.05 -18.43 -11.66
N TRP A 75 -18.44 -18.36 -10.38
CA TRP A 75 -17.56 -18.49 -9.20
C TRP A 75 -16.88 -19.86 -9.07
N VAL A 76 -17.34 -20.86 -9.82
CA VAL A 76 -16.80 -22.20 -9.85
C VAL A 76 -16.54 -22.57 -11.31
N ASP A 77 -15.31 -22.95 -11.63
CA ASP A 77 -14.90 -23.29 -13.00
C ASP A 77 -15.43 -24.65 -13.47
N ASP A 78 -15.22 -24.96 -14.76
CA ASP A 78 -15.55 -26.26 -15.38
C ASP A 78 -14.83 -27.46 -14.73
N GLU A 79 -13.79 -27.22 -13.93
CA GLU A 79 -13.04 -28.24 -13.18
C GLU A 79 -13.55 -28.41 -11.73
N GLY A 80 -14.53 -27.61 -11.29
CA GLY A 80 -15.12 -27.66 -9.95
C GLY A 80 -14.33 -26.89 -8.89
N ARG A 81 -13.53 -25.89 -9.30
CA ARG A 81 -12.64 -25.10 -8.45
C ARG A 81 -13.15 -23.68 -8.27
N ILE A 82 -12.82 -23.07 -7.13
CA ILE A 82 -13.14 -21.68 -6.79
C ILE A 82 -11.86 -20.92 -6.45
N SER A 83 -11.77 -19.66 -6.87
CA SER A 83 -10.70 -18.75 -6.44
C SER A 83 -10.95 -18.24 -5.03
N VAL A 84 -9.91 -18.27 -4.21
CA VAL A 84 -9.90 -17.82 -2.81
C VAL A 84 -8.58 -17.14 -2.48
N ILE A 85 -8.61 -16.26 -1.48
CA ILE A 85 -7.42 -15.77 -0.79
C ILE A 85 -7.27 -16.59 0.49
N VAL A 86 -6.07 -17.11 0.72
CA VAL A 86 -5.71 -17.95 1.86
C VAL A 86 -4.81 -17.13 2.77
N ASP A 87 -5.34 -16.71 3.91
CA ASP A 87 -4.63 -15.88 4.89
C ASP A 87 -3.94 -16.74 5.94
N PHE A 88 -2.77 -16.29 6.40
CA PHE A 88 -1.90 -17.01 7.33
C PHE A 88 -1.63 -16.21 8.62
N ASP A 89 -1.19 -16.92 9.66
CA ASP A 89 -0.67 -16.34 10.92
C ASP A 89 0.78 -15.79 10.79
N HIS A 90 1.33 -15.75 9.56
CA HIS A 90 2.66 -15.25 9.23
C HIS A 90 2.79 -15.00 7.71
N LEU A 91 3.71 -14.12 7.30
CA LEU A 91 4.05 -13.91 5.89
C LEU A 91 4.44 -15.25 5.20
N PRO A 92 3.64 -15.75 4.23
CA PRO A 92 3.77 -17.11 3.75
C PRO A 92 5.04 -17.35 2.95
N THR A 93 5.60 -18.54 3.08
CA THR A 93 6.83 -18.94 2.39
C THR A 93 6.56 -19.92 1.26
N GLU A 94 7.58 -20.24 0.46
CA GLU A 94 7.51 -21.36 -0.48
C GLU A 94 7.16 -22.71 0.18
N ALA A 95 7.39 -22.89 1.49
CA ALA A 95 7.02 -24.12 2.19
C ALA A 95 5.50 -24.24 2.37
N ASP A 96 4.83 -23.10 2.50
CA ASP A 96 3.39 -22.99 2.76
C ASP A 96 2.61 -23.03 1.44
N GLU A 97 3.12 -22.37 0.41
CA GLU A 97 2.74 -22.59 -0.99
C GLU A 97 2.77 -24.08 -1.36
N ARG A 98 3.92 -24.76 -1.14
CA ARG A 98 4.03 -26.20 -1.38
C ARG A 98 3.15 -27.04 -0.44
N LEU A 99 2.79 -26.54 0.74
CA LEU A 99 1.81 -27.18 1.62
C LEU A 99 0.41 -27.12 1.01
N LEU A 100 -0.01 -25.99 0.44
CA LEU A 100 -1.31 -25.85 -0.23
C LEU A 100 -1.39 -26.80 -1.45
N GLU A 101 -0.39 -26.74 -2.35
CA GLU A 101 -0.29 -27.61 -3.53
C GLU A 101 -0.42 -29.10 -3.15
N ASN A 102 0.46 -29.58 -2.26
CA ASN A 102 0.60 -31.01 -1.96
C ASN A 102 -0.50 -31.58 -1.04
N ARG A 103 -1.38 -30.74 -0.48
CA ARG A 103 -2.45 -31.18 0.44
C ARG A 103 -3.85 -31.08 -0.12
N VAL A 104 -4.13 -30.09 -0.94
CA VAL A 104 -5.48 -29.80 -1.46
C VAL A 104 -5.51 -29.51 -2.97
N ASP A 105 -4.42 -29.86 -3.69
CA ASP A 105 -4.24 -29.54 -5.12
C ASP A 105 -4.35 -28.02 -5.39
N PHE A 106 -3.95 -27.16 -4.46
CA PHE A 106 -4.08 -25.71 -4.63
C PHE A 106 -3.26 -25.22 -5.82
N ARG A 107 -3.85 -24.39 -6.68
CA ARG A 107 -3.16 -23.72 -7.79
C ARG A 107 -2.90 -22.28 -7.39
N VAL A 108 -1.68 -21.98 -6.97
CA VAL A 108 -1.27 -20.61 -6.64
C VAL A 108 -1.30 -19.74 -7.89
N GLN A 109 -1.86 -18.54 -7.75
CA GLN A 109 -1.82 -17.48 -8.73
C GLN A 109 -0.88 -16.36 -8.27
N PHE A 110 -0.97 -15.94 -7.00
CA PHE A 110 -0.05 -14.98 -6.40
C PHE A 110 0.25 -15.33 -4.93
N ARG A 111 1.51 -15.25 -4.53
CA ARG A 111 1.93 -15.14 -3.12
C ARG A 111 2.26 -13.68 -2.84
N TYR A 112 1.61 -13.07 -1.86
CA TYR A 112 1.85 -11.66 -1.56
C TYR A 112 3.12 -11.47 -0.71
N HIS A 113 3.65 -10.24 -0.73
CA HIS A 113 4.92 -9.86 -0.10
C HIS A 113 4.75 -8.75 0.97
N ILE A 114 3.51 -8.29 1.17
CA ILE A 114 3.12 -7.13 2.01
C ILE A 114 1.96 -7.49 2.95
N ILE A 115 1.15 -8.49 2.56
CA ILE A 115 0.10 -9.11 3.37
C ILE A 115 0.38 -10.61 3.48
N ASP A 116 -0.09 -11.23 4.55
CA ASP A 116 0.24 -12.59 4.95
C ASP A 116 -0.66 -13.62 4.24
N SER A 117 -0.75 -13.54 2.91
CA SER A 117 -1.76 -14.28 2.13
C SER A 117 -1.24 -14.90 0.82
N ILE A 118 -1.94 -15.93 0.34
CA ILE A 118 -1.77 -16.54 -1.00
C ILE A 118 -3.12 -16.54 -1.74
N ALA A 119 -3.17 -15.97 -2.94
CA ALA A 119 -4.32 -16.08 -3.84
C ALA A 119 -4.15 -17.24 -4.83
N GLY A 120 -5.25 -17.92 -5.15
CA GLY A 120 -5.28 -19.00 -6.15
C GLY A 120 -6.58 -19.80 -6.09
N SER A 121 -6.65 -20.93 -6.82
CA SER A 121 -7.86 -21.76 -6.89
C SER A 121 -7.73 -23.12 -6.21
N VAL A 122 -8.82 -23.56 -5.61
CA VAL A 122 -8.95 -24.85 -4.91
C VAL A 122 -10.22 -25.58 -5.36
N GLU A 123 -10.21 -26.91 -5.45
CA GLU A 123 -11.45 -27.68 -5.58
C GLU A 123 -12.45 -27.31 -4.48
N VAL A 124 -13.73 -27.14 -4.83
CA VAL A 124 -14.82 -26.93 -3.86
C VAL A 124 -14.90 -28.09 -2.84
N SER A 125 -14.43 -29.29 -3.22
CA SER A 125 -14.35 -30.47 -2.34
C SER A 125 -13.33 -30.32 -1.19
N GLN A 126 -12.34 -29.44 -1.34
CA GLN A 126 -11.18 -29.33 -0.43
C GLN A 126 -11.18 -28.09 0.47
N ILE A 127 -12.12 -27.15 0.32
CA ILE A 127 -12.16 -25.90 1.11
C ILE A 127 -12.05 -26.15 2.62
N GLY A 128 -12.80 -27.14 3.14
CA GLY A 128 -12.74 -27.52 4.56
C GLY A 128 -11.41 -28.18 4.99
N ASN A 129 -10.67 -28.81 4.06
CA ASN A 129 -9.32 -29.32 4.33
C ASN A 129 -8.30 -28.17 4.32
N LEU A 130 -8.45 -27.22 3.39
CA LEU A 130 -7.62 -26.03 3.25
C LEU A 130 -7.69 -25.13 4.50
N ALA A 131 -8.89 -24.84 5.00
CA ALA A 131 -9.11 -24.08 6.24
C ALA A 131 -8.52 -24.74 7.50
N ASN A 132 -8.19 -26.03 7.44
CA ASN A 132 -7.60 -26.82 8.53
C ASN A 132 -6.09 -27.10 8.33
N LEU A 133 -5.43 -26.47 7.35
CA LEU A 133 -3.98 -26.56 7.20
C LEU A 133 -3.26 -25.72 8.27
N PRO A 134 -2.05 -26.14 8.72
CA PRO A 134 -1.18 -25.31 9.56
C PRO A 134 -0.95 -23.91 8.96
N GLY A 135 -0.89 -22.90 9.82
CA GLY A 135 -0.69 -21.50 9.45
C GLY A 135 -1.94 -20.78 8.93
N VAL A 136 -2.86 -21.47 8.25
CA VAL A 136 -4.07 -20.85 7.67
C VAL A 136 -4.99 -20.31 8.77
N VAL A 137 -5.36 -19.04 8.71
CA VAL A 137 -6.24 -18.36 9.67
C VAL A 137 -7.63 -18.05 9.13
N LEU A 138 -7.74 -17.71 7.85
CA LEU A 138 -9.01 -17.41 7.16
C LEU A 138 -8.90 -17.79 5.68
N LEU A 139 -10.04 -18.15 5.08
CA LEU A 139 -10.21 -18.23 3.63
C LEU A 139 -11.20 -17.14 3.20
N GLU A 140 -10.73 -16.15 2.46
CA GLU A 140 -11.55 -15.10 1.88
C GLU A 140 -11.97 -15.42 0.44
N ILE A 141 -13.12 -14.87 0.03
CA ILE A 141 -13.60 -14.97 -1.35
C ILE A 141 -12.78 -14.03 -2.24
N ASP A 142 -12.26 -14.54 -3.36
CA ASP A 142 -11.59 -13.71 -4.37
C ASP A 142 -12.66 -12.86 -5.09
N GLY A 143 -12.79 -11.61 -4.67
CA GLY A 143 -13.98 -10.78 -4.93
C GLY A 143 -13.94 -10.06 -6.28
N ILE A 144 -14.95 -10.33 -7.13
CA ILE A 144 -15.12 -9.63 -8.42
C ILE A 144 -15.36 -8.14 -8.19
N LEU A 145 -14.40 -7.31 -8.60
CA LEU A 145 -14.53 -5.86 -8.72
C LEU A 145 -14.89 -5.47 -10.16
N THR A 146 -15.49 -4.29 -10.34
CA THR A 146 -15.89 -3.76 -11.65
C THR A 146 -15.57 -2.27 -11.76
N ILE A 147 -15.21 -1.81 -12.95
CA ILE A 147 -15.02 -0.38 -13.25
C ILE A 147 -16.23 0.47 -12.81
N GLN A 148 -15.96 1.68 -12.33
CA GLN A 148 -17.00 2.60 -11.84
C GLN A 148 -16.83 3.99 -12.45
N MET A 149 -17.36 4.16 -13.67
CA MET A 149 -17.48 5.50 -14.25
C MET A 149 -18.51 6.34 -13.49
N ALA A 150 -18.06 7.48 -12.98
CA ALA A 150 -18.91 8.64 -12.70
C ALA A 150 -18.38 9.80 -13.56
N ASP A 151 -19.27 10.53 -14.24
CA ASP A 151 -18.89 11.70 -15.04
C ASP A 151 -18.11 12.70 -14.17
N VAL A 152 -16.89 13.04 -14.59
CA VAL A 152 -16.06 14.05 -13.91
C VAL A 152 -16.70 15.43 -14.11
N ASN A 153 -17.48 15.86 -13.13
CA ASN A 153 -18.12 17.15 -13.15
C ASN A 153 -17.10 18.25 -12.77
N GLU A 154 -17.03 19.29 -13.60
CA GLU A 154 -16.05 20.40 -13.57
C GLU A 154 -16.18 21.32 -12.34
N ILE A 155 -15.94 20.80 -11.13
CA ILE A 155 -16.19 21.51 -9.85
C ILE A 155 -15.06 21.30 -8.83
N HIS A 156 -13.80 21.22 -9.29
CA HIS A 156 -12.63 21.01 -8.43
C HIS A 156 -11.62 22.17 -8.37
N GLY A 157 -11.75 23.19 -9.23
CA GLY A 157 -10.98 24.44 -9.10
C GLY A 157 -9.47 24.31 -9.30
N ILE A 158 -9.03 23.23 -9.96
CA ILE A 158 -7.63 22.81 -10.15
C ILE A 158 -6.78 23.92 -10.81
N THR A 159 -7.34 24.61 -11.79
CA THR A 159 -6.68 25.75 -12.46
C THR A 159 -6.20 26.83 -11.49
N ASN A 160 -6.96 27.11 -10.42
CA ASN A 160 -6.54 28.06 -9.38
C ASN A 160 -5.30 27.56 -8.62
N VAL A 161 -5.14 26.24 -8.45
CA VAL A 161 -3.97 25.67 -7.76
C VAL A 161 -2.71 25.84 -8.61
N TRP A 162 -2.80 25.63 -9.92
CA TRP A 162 -1.70 25.91 -10.84
C TRP A 162 -1.35 27.41 -10.85
N ASP A 163 -2.34 28.29 -11.01
CA ASP A 163 -2.16 29.74 -11.06
C ASP A 163 -1.62 30.33 -9.73
N GLU A 164 -2.04 29.81 -8.58
CA GLU A 164 -1.62 30.30 -7.26
C GLU A 164 -0.30 29.68 -6.75
N THR A 165 0.07 28.48 -7.21
CA THR A 165 1.23 27.73 -6.64
C THR A 165 2.33 27.37 -7.63
N GLY A 166 2.02 27.23 -8.92
CA GLY A 166 2.96 26.77 -9.95
C GLY A 166 3.36 25.29 -9.88
N TYR A 167 2.70 24.46 -9.05
CA TYR A 167 2.93 23.02 -9.01
C TYR A 167 2.04 22.29 -10.04
N THR A 168 2.66 21.41 -10.83
CA THR A 168 2.03 20.65 -11.94
C THR A 168 2.31 19.14 -11.86
N GLY A 169 2.59 18.62 -10.66
CA GLY A 169 3.01 17.23 -10.44
C GLY A 169 4.43 16.88 -10.92
N ALA A 170 5.06 17.70 -11.77
CA ALA A 170 6.36 17.44 -12.41
C ALA A 170 7.44 16.89 -11.47
N GLY A 171 8.02 15.75 -11.84
CA GLY A 171 8.99 15.00 -11.02
C GLY A 171 8.38 13.99 -10.05
N SER A 172 7.05 13.91 -9.97
CA SER A 172 6.31 12.84 -9.28
C SER A 172 5.96 11.71 -10.25
N VAL A 173 5.62 10.53 -9.70
CA VAL A 173 5.09 9.38 -10.45
C VAL A 173 3.79 8.96 -9.79
N VAL A 174 2.76 8.66 -10.60
CA VAL A 174 1.47 8.14 -10.13
C VAL A 174 1.27 6.74 -10.69
N ALA A 175 0.90 5.79 -9.83
CA ALA A 175 0.51 4.45 -10.25
C ALA A 175 -1.00 4.40 -10.46
N ILE A 176 -1.44 3.81 -11.58
CA ILE A 176 -2.85 3.64 -11.93
C ILE A 176 -3.12 2.13 -11.98
N ILE A 177 -4.13 1.68 -11.23
CA ILE A 177 -4.54 0.28 -11.13
C ILE A 177 -5.94 0.20 -11.72
N ASP A 178 -6.00 -0.08 -13.02
CA ASP A 178 -7.21 0.00 -13.85
C ASP A 178 -7.06 -0.91 -15.10
N THR A 179 -7.90 -0.77 -16.13
CA THR A 179 -7.92 -1.64 -17.32
C THR A 179 -6.70 -1.56 -18.23
N GLY A 180 -5.83 -0.57 -18.02
CA GLY A 180 -4.61 -0.35 -18.80
C GLY A 180 -4.34 1.13 -19.07
N ILE A 181 -3.37 1.44 -19.93
CA ILE A 181 -3.15 2.78 -20.48
C ILE A 181 -2.70 2.66 -21.94
N ASP A 182 -3.40 3.31 -22.86
CA ASP A 182 -2.91 3.56 -24.22
C ASP A 182 -1.77 4.60 -24.20
N ALA A 183 -0.53 4.11 -24.11
CA ALA A 183 0.67 4.94 -24.17
C ALA A 183 1.03 5.43 -25.59
N SER A 184 0.18 5.17 -26.60
CA SER A 184 0.31 5.74 -27.94
C SER A 184 -0.57 6.98 -28.17
N HIS A 185 -1.48 7.28 -27.25
CA HIS A 185 -2.37 8.44 -27.32
C HIS A 185 -1.60 9.76 -27.16
N GLU A 186 -1.86 10.75 -28.03
CA GLU A 186 -1.11 12.03 -28.13
C GLU A 186 -1.04 12.85 -26.81
N GLY A 187 -1.99 12.66 -25.89
CA GLY A 187 -1.97 13.30 -24.57
C GLY A 187 -1.27 12.51 -23.45
N LEU A 188 -0.79 11.29 -23.74
CA LEU A 188 -0.30 10.30 -22.76
C LEU A 188 0.99 9.57 -23.17
N ASN A 189 1.51 9.77 -24.38
CA ASN A 189 2.71 9.11 -24.87
C ASN A 189 4.01 9.69 -24.26
N ASP A 190 4.17 11.02 -24.24
CA ASP A 190 5.39 11.70 -23.78
C ASP A 190 5.09 12.86 -22.78
N LEU A 191 6.12 13.61 -22.36
CA LEU A 191 6.01 14.66 -21.35
C LEU A 191 5.84 16.09 -21.92
N ASP A 192 6.16 16.34 -23.18
CA ASP A 192 6.19 17.68 -23.79
C ASP A 192 5.48 17.81 -25.16
N ASP A 193 4.70 16.80 -25.56
CA ASP A 193 3.90 16.70 -26.77
C ASP A 193 4.73 16.79 -28.08
N ASN A 194 5.99 16.35 -28.01
CA ASN A 194 7.00 16.56 -29.05
C ASN A 194 7.61 15.24 -29.54
N ASN A 195 7.18 14.78 -30.69
CA ASN A 195 7.67 13.54 -31.31
C ASN A 195 9.18 13.60 -31.75
N GLU A 196 9.93 14.67 -31.47
CA GLU A 196 11.41 14.70 -31.62
C GLU A 196 12.17 14.34 -30.33
N THR A 197 11.52 14.31 -29.17
CA THR A 197 12.10 13.93 -27.85
C THR A 197 11.88 12.43 -27.55
N ASN A 198 12.33 11.97 -26.37
CA ASN A 198 12.27 10.57 -25.94
C ASN A 198 12.20 10.49 -24.42
N ASP A 199 11.07 10.95 -23.90
CA ASP A 199 10.73 11.11 -22.49
C ASP A 199 9.28 10.62 -22.31
N PRO A 200 9.06 9.30 -22.37
CA PRO A 200 7.72 8.73 -22.29
C PRO A 200 7.06 9.02 -20.94
N LYS A 201 5.76 9.34 -20.96
CA LYS A 201 4.97 9.59 -19.74
C LYS A 201 4.72 8.30 -18.96
N VAL A 202 4.41 7.21 -19.69
CA VAL A 202 4.25 5.87 -19.14
C VAL A 202 5.62 5.22 -19.00
N ILE A 203 6.24 5.38 -17.84
CA ILE A 203 7.58 4.87 -17.52
C ILE A 203 7.63 3.43 -17.01
N GLY A 204 6.47 2.76 -16.92
CA GLY A 204 6.34 1.35 -16.54
C GLY A 204 4.90 0.86 -16.58
N PHE A 205 4.72 -0.41 -16.92
CA PHE A 205 3.43 -1.08 -17.11
C PHE A 205 3.51 -2.55 -16.68
N TYR A 206 2.50 -3.05 -15.97
CA TYR A 206 2.45 -4.41 -15.46
C TYR A 206 1.03 -4.96 -15.57
N ASP A 207 0.87 -6.02 -16.35
CA ASP A 207 -0.42 -6.67 -16.62
C ASP A 207 -0.57 -7.95 -15.79
N VAL A 208 -1.32 -7.84 -14.69
CA VAL A 208 -1.65 -8.95 -13.79
C VAL A 208 -2.57 -10.02 -14.40
N ILE A 209 -3.18 -9.76 -15.56
CA ILE A 209 -4.17 -10.64 -16.19
C ILE A 209 -3.52 -11.53 -17.25
N ASN A 210 -2.85 -10.96 -18.25
CA ASN A 210 -2.29 -11.74 -19.36
C ASN A 210 -0.78 -11.99 -19.24
N ARG A 211 -0.06 -11.22 -18.40
CA ARG A 211 1.42 -11.29 -18.27
C ARG A 211 1.93 -11.19 -16.81
N PRO A 212 1.36 -11.93 -15.84
CA PRO A 212 1.70 -11.80 -14.41
C PRO A 212 3.17 -12.13 -14.06
N ASP A 213 3.88 -12.89 -14.90
CA ASP A 213 5.31 -13.19 -14.71
C ASP A 213 6.23 -12.00 -15.07
N ASP A 214 5.79 -11.07 -15.95
CA ASP A 214 6.61 -10.01 -16.56
C ASP A 214 6.78 -8.78 -15.65
N THR A 215 7.25 -9.03 -14.43
CA THR A 215 7.41 -8.06 -13.32
C THR A 215 8.45 -6.95 -13.52
N ASN A 216 9.18 -6.92 -14.65
CA ASN A 216 10.21 -5.91 -14.93
C ASN A 216 9.61 -4.53 -15.31
N GLY A 217 8.32 -4.45 -15.64
CA GLY A 217 7.61 -3.19 -15.89
C GLY A 217 7.93 -2.51 -17.23
N THR A 218 9.03 -2.88 -17.91
CA THR A 218 9.47 -2.29 -19.19
C THR A 218 9.45 -3.26 -20.38
N ASP A 219 9.19 -4.54 -20.13
CA ASP A 219 9.27 -5.61 -21.16
C ASP A 219 7.89 -5.89 -21.83
N VAL A 220 6.92 -5.03 -21.53
CA VAL A 220 5.55 -5.04 -22.04
C VAL A 220 5.22 -3.62 -22.49
N GLU A 221 4.92 -3.46 -23.79
CA GLU A 221 4.33 -2.22 -24.32
C GLU A 221 2.99 -1.97 -23.62
N ALA A 222 2.76 -0.75 -23.11
CA ALA A 222 1.53 -0.42 -22.40
C ALA A 222 0.33 -0.33 -23.35
N TYR A 223 -0.80 -0.93 -22.93
CA TYR A 223 -2.06 -0.88 -23.66
C TYR A 223 -3.25 -0.82 -22.71
N ASP A 224 -4.43 -0.58 -23.27
CA ASP A 224 -5.74 -0.65 -22.63
C ASP A 224 -6.73 -1.25 -23.65
N ASP A 225 -7.40 -2.35 -23.30
CA ASP A 225 -8.38 -3.01 -24.18
C ASP A 225 -9.84 -2.67 -23.84
N GLN A 226 -10.04 -1.82 -22.81
CA GLN A 226 -11.35 -1.40 -22.33
C GLN A 226 -11.57 0.13 -22.50
N GLY A 227 -10.53 0.93 -22.23
CA GLY A 227 -10.51 2.39 -22.33
C GLY A 227 -10.72 3.14 -21.00
N HIS A 228 -11.05 2.44 -19.91
CA HIS A 228 -11.33 3.07 -18.61
C HIS A 228 -10.05 3.62 -17.96
N GLY A 229 -9.00 2.80 -17.90
CA GLY A 229 -7.71 3.20 -17.33
C GLY A 229 -7.04 4.34 -18.11
N SER A 230 -7.15 4.35 -19.44
CA SER A 230 -6.67 5.45 -20.29
C SER A 230 -7.40 6.76 -20.02
N HIS A 231 -8.73 6.69 -19.81
CA HIS A 231 -9.53 7.86 -19.43
C HIS A 231 -9.13 8.39 -18.05
N CYS A 232 -8.95 7.50 -17.07
CA CYS A 232 -8.44 7.85 -15.74
C CYS A 232 -7.00 8.40 -15.80
N ALA A 233 -6.13 7.90 -16.67
CA ALA A 233 -4.79 8.43 -16.91
C ALA A 233 -4.82 9.82 -17.54
N GLY A 234 -5.72 10.07 -18.50
CA GLY A 234 -5.96 11.39 -19.08
C GLY A 234 -6.35 12.42 -18.02
N ILE A 235 -7.32 12.08 -17.15
CA ILE A 235 -7.71 12.91 -16.00
C ILE A 235 -6.53 13.12 -15.03
N THR A 236 -5.69 12.11 -14.81
CA THR A 236 -4.63 12.16 -13.79
C THR A 236 -3.38 12.93 -14.24
N ALA A 237 -2.96 12.80 -15.50
CA ALA A 237 -1.66 13.28 -15.98
C ALA A 237 -1.61 13.63 -17.48
N GLY A 238 -2.76 13.70 -18.16
CA GLY A 238 -2.83 14.04 -19.57
C GLY A 238 -2.37 15.47 -19.85
N THR A 239 -1.60 15.68 -20.91
CA THR A 239 -1.20 17.04 -21.36
C THR A 239 -2.36 17.85 -21.94
N GLY A 240 -3.44 17.17 -22.32
CA GLY A 240 -4.57 17.71 -23.06
C GLY A 240 -4.33 17.83 -24.56
N ALA A 241 -3.17 17.42 -25.08
CA ALA A 241 -2.87 17.44 -26.50
C ALA A 241 -3.87 16.60 -27.33
N PRO A 242 -4.11 16.96 -28.61
CA PRO A 242 -3.50 18.07 -29.35
C PRO A 242 -4.22 19.43 -29.20
N THR A 243 -5.35 19.50 -28.50
CA THR A 243 -6.16 20.73 -28.39
C THR A 243 -5.86 21.57 -27.15
N TYR A 244 -5.28 20.96 -26.11
CA TYR A 244 -5.03 21.52 -24.77
C TYR A 244 -6.32 22.00 -24.07
N GLU A 245 -7.47 21.41 -24.43
CA GLU A 245 -8.77 21.70 -23.83
C GLU A 245 -9.02 20.88 -22.55
N TYR A 246 -8.51 19.64 -22.50
CA TYR A 246 -8.76 18.66 -21.43
C TYR A 246 -7.44 18.18 -20.81
N ILE A 247 -6.76 19.09 -20.12
CA ILE A 247 -5.54 18.81 -19.34
C ILE A 247 -5.91 18.02 -18.07
N GLY A 248 -5.04 17.14 -17.59
CA GLY A 248 -5.16 16.43 -16.30
C GLY A 248 -5.05 17.35 -15.07
N VAL A 249 -4.80 16.78 -13.88
CA VAL A 249 -4.82 17.47 -12.56
C VAL A 249 -3.45 18.02 -12.11
#